data_AF-A0A3D1EYC9-F1
#
_entry.id   AF-A0A3D1EYC9-F1
#
_cell.length_a   1.000
_cell.length_b   1.000
_cell.length_c   1.000
_cell.angle_alpha   90.00
_cell.angle_beta   90.00
_cell.angle_gamma   90.00
#
_symmetry.space_group_name_H-M   'P 1'
#
loop_
_entity.id
_entity.type
_entity.pdbx_description
1 polymer ?
#
loop_
_entity_poly.entity_id
_entity_poly.type
_entity_poly.pdbx_seq_one_letter_code
_entity_poly.pdbx_strand_id
1 'polypeptide(L)'
;SCYGWLLFRAVSFDQIVSFTGQLLTDWGASSLHLTMRKPTLAGMLGVLLLIVYELTEYNLKDTCFYKRFPVPIRAGLYATMIFIIFMGTSNAPVQFIYFQF
;
A
#
# COMPACT_ATOMS: atom_id res chain seq x y z
N SER A 1 -1.24 18.97 3.35
CA SER A 1 -0.06 19.76 2.92
C SER A 1 0.33 19.56 1.44
N CYS A 2 -0.60 19.30 0.51
CA CYS A 2 -0.26 19.08 -0.92
C CYS A 2 -0.66 20.25 -1.85
N TYR A 3 -1.50 21.19 -1.39
CA TYR A 3 -2.03 22.28 -2.20
C TYR A 3 -0.96 23.33 -2.58
N GLY A 4 -0.05 23.65 -1.64
CA GLY A 4 1.03 24.62 -1.89
C GLY A 4 1.95 24.22 -3.04
N TRP A 5 2.21 22.91 -3.21
CA TRP A 5 3.07 22.41 -4.30
C TRP A 5 2.43 22.56 -5.69
N LEU A 6 1.10 22.37 -5.79
CA LEU A 6 0.39 22.56 -7.05
C LEU A 6 0.34 24.04 -7.47
N LEU A 7 0.24 24.96 -6.52
CA LEU A 7 0.20 26.40 -6.78
C LEU A 7 1.52 26.92 -7.36
N PHE A 8 2.67 26.41 -6.88
CA PHE A 8 3.98 26.79 -7.43
C PHE A 8 4.30 26.17 -8.79
N ARG A 9 3.60 25.10 -9.19
CA ARG A 9 3.80 24.44 -10.50
C ARG A 9 2.87 24.95 -11.59
N ALA A 10 1.80 25.66 -11.23
CA ALA A 10 0.86 26.22 -12.20
C ALA A 10 1.51 27.41 -12.94
N VAL A 11 1.44 27.40 -14.27
CA VAL A 11 2.03 28.45 -15.13
C VAL A 11 1.02 29.56 -15.44
N SER A 12 -0.26 29.36 -15.09
CA SER A 12 -1.33 30.34 -15.33
C SER A 12 -2.45 30.27 -14.28
N PHE A 13 -3.19 31.37 -14.14
CA PHE A 13 -4.37 31.43 -13.27
C PHE A 13 -5.48 30.45 -13.68
N ASP A 14 -5.63 30.20 -14.98
CA ASP A 14 -6.58 29.22 -15.52
C ASP A 14 -6.27 27.79 -15.03
N GLN A 15 -4.98 27.43 -14.97
CA GLN A 15 -4.54 26.15 -14.39
C GLN A 15 -4.86 26.04 -12.90
N ILE A 16 -4.70 27.10 -12.12
CA ILE A 16 -5.01 27.08 -10.68
C ILE A 16 -6.50 26.80 -10.45
N VAL A 17 -7.38 27.46 -11.22
CA VAL A 17 -8.83 27.25 -11.14
C VAL A 17 -9.19 25.82 -11.56
N SER A 18 -8.58 25.30 -12.63
CA SER A 18 -8.81 23.92 -13.08
C SER A 18 -8.39 22.86 -12.04
N PHE A 19 -7.21 23.03 -11.42
CA PHE A 19 -6.72 22.12 -10.38
C PHE A 19 -7.55 22.20 -9.10
N THR A 20 -7.96 23.40 -8.70
CA THR A 20 -8.82 23.61 -7.53
C THR A 20 -10.21 23.05 -7.76
N GLY A 21 -10.75 23.18 -8.98
CA GLY A 21 -12.00 22.58 -9.41
C GLY A 21 -11.95 21.06 -9.30
N GLN A 22 -10.96 20.40 -9.90
CA GLN A 22 -10.78 18.95 -9.82
C GLN A 22 -10.66 18.44 -8.37
N LEU A 23 -9.96 19.18 -7.51
CA LEU A 23 -9.81 18.81 -6.09
C LEU A 23 -11.13 18.89 -5.30
N LEU A 24 -12.04 19.77 -5.68
CA LEU A 24 -13.31 19.99 -4.96
C LEU A 24 -14.48 19.19 -5.54
N THR A 25 -14.47 18.88 -6.84
CA THR A 25 -15.56 18.15 -7.50
C THR A 25 -15.29 16.67 -7.67
N ASP A 26 -14.03 16.21 -7.62
CA ASP A 26 -13.65 14.82 -7.91
C ASP A 26 -13.28 14.02 -6.65
N TRP A 27 -14.12 14.11 -5.62
CA TRP A 27 -13.94 13.38 -4.36
C TRP A 27 -14.33 11.89 -4.41
N GLY A 28 -14.71 11.33 -5.57
CA GLY A 28 -15.18 9.94 -5.56
C GLY A 28 -15.38 9.17 -6.87
N ALA A 29 -15.05 9.70 -8.06
CA ALA A 29 -15.30 8.94 -9.30
C ALA A 29 -14.12 8.88 -10.28
N SER A 30 -13.31 9.93 -10.41
CA SER A 30 -12.30 10.05 -11.48
C SER A 30 -10.88 10.25 -10.94
N SER A 31 -10.70 10.61 -9.68
CA SER A 31 -9.40 10.61 -8.98
C SER A 31 -8.87 9.19 -8.69
N LEU A 32 -9.65 8.17 -9.07
CA LEU A 32 -9.20 6.78 -9.23
C LEU A 32 -8.57 6.55 -10.62
N HIS A 33 -8.04 7.58 -11.27
CA HIS A 33 -6.75 7.46 -11.98
C HIS A 33 -5.63 7.24 -10.96
N LEU A 34 -5.80 6.22 -10.13
CA LEU A 34 -4.70 5.59 -9.45
C LEU A 34 -3.86 4.97 -10.56
N THR A 35 -2.87 5.72 -11.04
CA THR A 35 -1.59 5.16 -11.52
C THR A 35 -0.86 4.43 -10.39
N MET A 36 -1.58 4.02 -9.35
CA MET A 36 -1.14 3.07 -8.35
C MET A 36 -1.12 1.74 -9.07
N ARG A 37 0.11 1.30 -9.38
CA ARG A 37 0.38 -0.04 -9.89
C ARG A 37 -0.47 -1.00 -9.07
N LYS A 38 -1.36 -1.74 -9.75
CA LYS A 38 -2.25 -2.74 -9.15
C LYS A 38 -1.51 -3.45 -8.00
N PRO A 39 -2.10 -3.54 -6.79
CA PRO A 39 -1.40 -4.13 -5.66
C PRO A 39 -0.86 -5.50 -6.08
N THR A 40 0.40 -5.76 -5.75
CA THR A 40 1.01 -7.03 -6.13
C THR A 40 0.23 -8.17 -5.46
N LEU A 41 0.15 -9.33 -6.09
CA LEU A 41 -0.52 -10.49 -5.51
C LEU A 41 0.02 -10.83 -4.11
N ALA A 42 1.34 -10.61 -3.91
CA ALA A 42 1.99 -10.70 -2.62
C ALA A 42 1.39 -9.70 -1.59
N GLY A 43 1.17 -8.45 -1.98
CA GLY A 43 0.52 -7.45 -1.13
C GLY A 43 -0.91 -7.84 -0.73
N MET A 44 -1.70 -8.36 -1.67
CA MET A 44 -3.07 -8.82 -1.37
C MET A 44 -3.05 -10.00 -0.39
N LEU A 45 -2.19 -10.99 -0.62
CA LEU A 45 -2.04 -12.16 0.26
C LEU A 45 -1.52 -11.77 1.64
N GLY A 46 -0.61 -10.81 1.72
CA GLY A 46 -0.10 -10.28 2.99
C GLY A 46 -1.19 -9.61 3.82
N VAL A 47 -2.02 -8.78 3.18
CA VAL A 47 -3.16 -8.12 3.87
C VAL A 47 -4.17 -9.16 4.37
N LEU A 48 -4.50 -10.16 3.56
CA LEU A 48 -5.41 -11.23 3.98
C LEU A 48 -4.85 -12.02 5.18
N LEU A 49 -3.55 -12.33 5.17
CA LEU A 49 -2.88 -13.01 6.28
C LEU A 49 -2.96 -12.19 7.57
N LEU A 50 -2.72 -10.88 7.50
CA LEU A 50 -2.81 -9.98 8.65
C LEU A 50 -4.24 -9.90 9.19
N ILE A 51 -5.25 -9.84 8.33
CA ILE A 51 -6.66 -9.82 8.74
C ILE A 51 -7.01 -11.12 9.49
N VAL A 52 -6.60 -12.27 8.96
CA VAL A 52 -6.83 -13.56 9.64
C VAL A 52 -6.13 -13.57 11.01
N TYR A 53 -4.89 -13.09 11.07
CA TYR A 53 -4.13 -12.99 12.32
C TYR A 53 -4.87 -12.12 13.35
N GLU A 54 -5.30 -10.91 12.97
CA GLU A 54 -6.01 -9.98 13.85
C GLU A 54 -7.38 -10.51 14.28
N LEU A 55 -8.13 -11.17 13.38
CA LEU A 55 -9.39 -11.84 13.74
C LEU A 55 -9.17 -12.96 14.74
N THR A 56 -8.10 -13.76 14.58
CA THR A 56 -7.81 -14.81 15.54
C THR A 56 -7.42 -14.23 16.90
N GLU A 57 -6.62 -13.17 16.95
CA GLU A 57 -6.29 -12.47 18.20
C GLU A 57 -7.54 -11.89 18.88
N TYR A 58 -8.41 -11.24 18.10
CA TYR A 58 -9.67 -10.67 18.59
C TYR A 58 -10.61 -11.72 19.18
N ASN A 59 -10.75 -12.88 18.53
CA ASN A 59 -11.61 -13.95 19.02
C ASN A 59 -11.10 -14.57 20.33
N LEU A 60 -9.78 -14.67 20.49
CA LEU A 60 -9.20 -15.26 21.70
C LEU A 60 -9.05 -14.28 22.86
N LYS A 61 -9.20 -12.98 22.63
CA LYS A 61 -9.12 -11.91 23.66
C LYS A 61 -7.87 -12.01 24.54
N ASP A 62 -6.83 -12.65 24.02
CA ASP A 62 -5.61 -12.98 24.75
C ASP A 62 -4.43 -12.57 23.88
N THR A 63 -3.68 -11.58 24.34
CA THR A 63 -2.48 -11.07 23.68
C THR A 63 -1.35 -12.10 23.66
N CYS A 64 -1.42 -13.15 24.49
CA CYS A 64 -0.48 -14.28 24.51
C CYS A 64 -0.92 -15.49 23.68
N PHE A 65 -1.96 -15.37 22.86
CA PHE A 65 -2.49 -16.45 22.02
C PHE A 65 -1.41 -17.21 21.23
N TYR A 66 -0.43 -16.46 20.70
CA TYR A 66 0.70 -17.02 19.96
C TYR A 66 1.47 -18.09 20.76
N LYS A 67 1.57 -18.01 22.10
CA LYS A 67 2.26 -19.01 22.94
C LYS A 67 1.51 -20.34 23.07
N ARG A 68 0.19 -20.36 22.87
CA ARG A 68 -0.64 -21.57 22.98
C ARG A 68 -0.51 -22.48 21.75
N PHE A 69 -0.11 -21.92 20.61
CA PHE A 69 0.09 -22.70 19.41
C PHE A 69 1.36 -23.56 19.44
N PRO A 70 1.30 -24.77 18.86
CA PRO A 70 2.48 -25.58 18.68
C PRO A 70 3.49 -24.84 17.79
N VAL A 71 4.77 -24.99 18.15
CA VAL A 71 5.93 -24.41 17.46
C VAL A 71 5.86 -24.48 15.91
N PRO A 72 5.45 -25.59 15.26
CA PRO A 72 5.39 -25.64 13.79
C PRO A 72 4.43 -24.62 13.18
N ILE A 73 3.30 -24.31 13.81
CA ILE A 73 2.33 -23.35 13.26
C ILE A 73 2.90 -21.93 13.30
N ARG A 74 3.58 -21.58 14.40
CA ARG A 74 4.23 -20.27 14.56
C ARG A 74 5.35 -20.11 13.53
N ALA A 75 6.18 -21.14 13.35
CA ALA A 75 7.23 -21.16 12.35
C ALA A 75 6.66 -21.02 10.93
N GLY A 76 5.55 -21.70 10.63
CA GLY A 76 4.84 -21.57 9.35
C GLY A 76 4.35 -20.15 9.08
N LEU A 77 3.70 -19.51 10.06
CA LEU A 77 3.26 -18.12 9.94
C LEU A 77 4.43 -17.16 9.66
N TYR A 78 5.52 -17.26 10.42
CA TYR A 78 6.71 -16.42 10.18
C TYR A 78 7.33 -16.67 8.80
N ALA A 79 7.45 -17.94 8.39
CA ALA A 79 7.96 -18.30 7.08
C ALA A 79 7.09 -17.71 5.94
N THR A 80 5.75 -17.78 6.08
CA THR A 80 4.84 -17.20 5.09
C THR A 80 4.93 -15.68 5.02
N MET A 81 5.01 -14.97 6.15
CA MET A 81 5.25 -13.52 6.18
C MET A 81 6.55 -13.16 5.47
N ILE A 82 7.64 -13.83 5.80
CA ILE A 82 8.95 -13.59 5.19
C ILE A 82 8.90 -13.85 3.69
N PHE A 83 8.28 -14.97 3.28
CA PHE A 83 8.13 -15.31 1.87
C PHE A 83 7.34 -14.26 1.07
N ILE A 84 6.23 -13.77 1.63
CA ILE A 84 5.41 -12.71 1.02
C ILE A 84 6.21 -11.42 0.86
N ILE A 85 7.03 -11.05 1.85
CA ILE A 85 7.89 -9.87 1.79
C ILE A 85 8.92 -10.00 0.66
N PHE A 86 9.61 -11.14 0.57
CA PHE A 86 10.57 -11.40 -0.53
C PHE A 86 9.91 -11.37 -1.91
N MET A 87 8.72 -11.95 -2.04
CA MET A 87 7.95 -11.89 -3.29
C MET A 87 7.52 -10.45 -3.65
N GLY A 88 7.20 -9.64 -2.64
CA GLY A 88 6.86 -8.23 -2.81
C GLY A 88 8.04 -7.39 -3.30
N THR A 89 9.23 -7.58 -2.71
CA THR A 89 10.44 -6.82 -3.07
C THR A 89 11.04 -7.26 -4.40
N SER A 90 10.91 -8.53 -4.79
CA SER A 90 11.38 -9.04 -6.07
C SER A 90 10.69 -8.42 -7.30
N ASN A 91 9.53 -7.79 -7.12
CA ASN A 91 8.76 -7.17 -8.20
C ASN A 91 9.04 -5.65 -8.39
N ALA A 92 10.01 -5.09 -7.68
CA ALA A 92 10.41 -3.69 -7.87
C ALA A 92 10.98 -3.51 -9.29
N PRO A 93 10.44 -2.59 -10.12
CA PRO A 93 11.00 -2.34 -11.43
C PRO A 93 12.39 -1.75 -11.22
N VAL A 94 13.42 -2.42 -11.76
CA VAL A 94 14.76 -1.86 -11.87
C VAL A 94 14.64 -0.65 -12.79
N GLN A 95 14.49 0.53 -12.21
CA GLN A 95 14.53 1.77 -12.94
C GLN A 95 15.98 1.98 -13.34
N PHE A 96 16.34 1.60 -14.56
CA PHE A 96 17.59 2.00 -15.16
C PHE A 96 17.57 3.52 -15.27
N ILE A 97 18.29 4.20 -14.38
CA ILE A 97 18.59 5.61 -14.51
C ILE A 97 19.54 5.72 -15.70
N TYR A 98 19.00 6.04 -16.89
CA TYR A 98 19.83 6.50 -17.98
C TYR A 98 20.29 7.91 -17.61
N PHE A 99 21.57 8.05 -17.26
CA PHE A 99 22.25 9.32 -17.35
C PHE A 99 22.30 9.68 -18.84
N GLN A 100 21.31 10.42 -19.34
CA GLN A 100 21.46 11.10 -20.62
C GLN A 100 22.42 12.27 -20.39
N PHE A 101 23.57 12.19 -21.07
CA PHE A 101 24.54 13.28 -21.19
C PHE A 101 24.10 14.26 -22.28
#